data_AF-A0A6L5XLS2-F1
#
_entry.id   AF-A0A6L5XLS2-F1
#
_cell.length_a   1.000
_cell.length_b   1.000
_cell.length_c   1.000
_cell.angle_alpha   90.00
_cell.angle_beta   90.00
_cell.angle_gamma   90.00
#
_symmetry.space_group_name_H-M   'P 1'
#
loop_
_entity.id
_entity.type
_entity.pdbx_description
1 polymer ?
#
loop_
_entity_poly.entity_id
_entity_poly.type
_entity_poly.pdbx_seq_one_letter_code
_entity_poly.pdbx_strand_id
1 'polypeptide(L)'
;MSMDAIINLEEALGRKFTEQESARLREIGRQLHLRDDDALWSLLAALEYQRIFYEALPDRIADASREIMDGISAAAASETAAAQARLTESVVEQAERLSGKIHYATLVPLGIAALICLLVFGSLMLWAGFCIGSGQSLPPAALLNMPSGILIGGLSFVAGIYLFVITARLFIDEDDAWKKSCAVMFLFMIVGLCLYLSMVY
;
A
#
# COMPACT_ATOMS: atom_id res chain seq x y z
N MET A 1 -36.64 -15.94 -66.32
CA MET A 1 -36.51 -15.99 -64.85
C MET A 1 -37.77 -16.65 -64.36
N SER A 2 -37.75 -17.90 -63.90
CA SER A 2 -38.95 -18.50 -63.30
C SER A 2 -39.25 -17.74 -62.01
N MET A 3 -40.40 -17.08 -62.00
CA MET A 3 -40.86 -16.23 -60.89
C MET A 3 -40.95 -17.06 -59.59
N ASP A 4 -41.26 -18.35 -59.72
CA ASP A 4 -41.51 -19.27 -58.62
C ASP A 4 -40.25 -19.62 -57.81
N ALA A 5 -39.07 -19.70 -58.44
CA ALA A 5 -37.82 -19.98 -57.72
C ALA A 5 -37.37 -18.79 -56.85
N ILE A 6 -37.61 -17.58 -57.32
CA ILE A 6 -37.33 -16.34 -56.58
C ILE A 6 -38.35 -16.16 -55.46
N ILE A 7 -39.63 -16.39 -55.72
CA ILE A 7 -40.69 -16.30 -54.69
C ILE A 7 -40.41 -17.26 -53.52
N ASN A 8 -40.07 -18.52 -53.80
CA ASN A 8 -39.78 -19.51 -52.76
C ASN A 8 -38.54 -19.13 -51.91
N LEU A 9 -37.52 -18.53 -52.52
CA LEU A 9 -36.34 -18.06 -51.79
C LEU A 9 -36.59 -16.76 -51.04
N GLU A 10 -37.34 -15.81 -51.60
CA GLU A 10 -37.73 -14.58 -50.90
C GLU A 10 -38.61 -14.89 -49.68
N GLU A 11 -39.47 -15.92 -49.78
CA GLU A 11 -40.27 -16.44 -48.67
C GLU A 11 -39.39 -17.11 -47.60
N ALA A 12 -38.42 -17.93 -48.00
CA ALA A 12 -37.46 -18.55 -47.07
C ALA A 12 -36.50 -17.52 -46.41
N LEU A 13 -36.18 -16.43 -47.12
CA LEU A 13 -35.31 -15.35 -46.67
C LEU A 13 -36.05 -14.27 -45.87
N GLY A 14 -37.38 -14.22 -45.94
CA GLY A 14 -38.20 -13.16 -45.34
C GLY A 14 -37.91 -11.75 -45.88
N ARG A 15 -37.13 -11.63 -46.97
CA ARG A 15 -36.75 -10.36 -47.62
C ARG A 15 -36.73 -10.53 -49.14
N LYS A 16 -37.07 -9.46 -49.86
CA LYS A 16 -36.92 -9.40 -51.33
C LYS A 16 -35.46 -9.30 -51.72
N PHE A 17 -35.10 -9.87 -52.88
CA PHE A 17 -33.77 -9.67 -53.44
C PHE A 17 -33.57 -8.21 -53.85
N THR A 18 -32.38 -7.71 -53.57
CA THR A 18 -31.95 -6.36 -53.94
C THR A 18 -31.68 -6.31 -55.44
N GLU A 19 -31.86 -5.15 -56.08
CA GLU A 19 -31.65 -5.01 -57.53
C GLU A 19 -30.26 -5.47 -57.97
N GLN A 20 -29.22 -5.19 -57.18
CA GLN A 20 -27.84 -5.64 -57.45
C GLN A 20 -27.67 -7.15 -57.36
N GLU A 21 -28.30 -7.81 -56.37
CA GLU A 21 -28.27 -9.27 -56.20
C GLU A 21 -28.94 -9.94 -57.41
N SER A 22 -30.10 -9.43 -57.82
CA SER A 22 -30.85 -9.94 -58.98
C SER A 22 -30.09 -9.76 -60.31
N ALA A 23 -29.38 -8.64 -60.48
CA ALA A 23 -28.58 -8.36 -61.67
C ALA A 23 -27.36 -9.29 -61.75
N ARG A 24 -26.70 -9.56 -60.62
CA ARG A 24 -25.54 -10.46 -60.56
C ARG A 24 -25.95 -11.92 -60.80
N LEU A 25 -27.05 -12.37 -60.22
CA LEU A 25 -27.61 -13.70 -60.47
C LEU A 25 -27.95 -13.89 -61.95
N ARG A 26 -28.54 -12.87 -62.59
CA ARG A 26 -28.85 -12.88 -64.03
C ARG A 26 -27.59 -12.95 -64.89
N GLU A 27 -26.52 -12.29 -64.48
CA GLU A 27 -25.23 -12.35 -65.16
C GLU A 27 -24.59 -13.74 -65.08
N ILE A 28 -24.57 -14.34 -63.90
CA ILE A 28 -24.02 -15.69 -63.68
C ILE A 28 -24.85 -16.73 -64.43
N GLY A 29 -26.18 -16.63 -64.40
CA GLY A 29 -27.03 -17.56 -65.15
C GLY A 29 -26.92 -17.41 -66.67
N ARG A 30 -26.64 -16.21 -67.17
CA ARG A 30 -26.31 -15.97 -68.59
C ARG A 30 -25.00 -16.65 -68.99
N GLN A 31 -23.97 -16.56 -68.14
CA GLN A 31 -22.68 -17.23 -68.38
C GLN A 31 -22.78 -18.77 -68.31
N LEU A 32 -23.68 -19.28 -67.48
CA LEU A 32 -23.96 -20.72 -67.33
C LEU A 32 -24.97 -21.26 -68.35
N HIS A 33 -25.48 -20.43 -69.27
CA HIS A 33 -26.49 -20.79 -70.27
C HIS A 33 -27.75 -21.43 -69.65
N LEU A 34 -28.18 -20.96 -68.48
CA LEU A 34 -29.33 -21.50 -67.78
C LEU A 34 -30.63 -21.07 -68.45
N ARG A 35 -31.55 -22.02 -68.60
CA ARG A 35 -32.92 -21.72 -69.04
C ARG A 35 -33.69 -21.07 -67.90
N ASP A 36 -34.71 -20.30 -68.24
CA ASP A 36 -35.49 -19.54 -67.26
C ASP A 36 -36.17 -20.43 -66.19
N ASP A 37 -36.52 -21.66 -66.53
CA ASP A 37 -37.22 -22.62 -65.66
C ASP A 37 -36.30 -23.70 -65.07
N ASP A 38 -34.99 -23.43 -65.01
CA ASP A 38 -34.01 -24.38 -64.49
C ASP A 38 -34.02 -24.44 -62.95
N ALA A 39 -33.93 -25.65 -62.38
CA ALA A 39 -33.82 -25.84 -60.94
C ALA A 39 -32.51 -25.27 -60.35
N LEU A 40 -31.48 -25.09 -61.19
CA LEU A 40 -30.19 -24.52 -60.76
C LEU A 40 -30.32 -23.07 -60.24
N TRP A 41 -31.38 -22.35 -60.61
CA TRP A 41 -31.65 -21.01 -60.09
C TRP A 41 -31.83 -20.98 -58.57
N SER A 42 -32.51 -21.99 -58.01
CA SER A 42 -32.72 -22.11 -56.57
C SER A 42 -31.39 -22.33 -55.83
N LEU A 43 -30.49 -23.12 -56.43
CA LEU A 43 -29.15 -23.35 -55.88
C LEU A 43 -28.30 -22.07 -55.95
N LEU A 44 -28.33 -21.36 -57.07
CA LEU A 44 -27.57 -20.13 -57.26
C LEU A 44 -28.01 -19.03 -56.27
N ALA A 45 -29.31 -18.93 -56.03
CA ALA A 45 -29.86 -17.99 -55.06
C ALA A 45 -29.49 -18.35 -53.60
N ALA A 46 -29.45 -19.64 -53.26
CA ALA A 46 -28.95 -20.10 -51.96
C ALA A 46 -27.46 -19.81 -51.76
N LEU A 47 -26.64 -19.91 -52.82
CA LEU A 47 -25.22 -19.57 -52.77
C LEU A 47 -24.98 -18.05 -52.62
N GLU A 48 -25.79 -17.21 -53.27
CA GLU A 48 -25.71 -15.76 -53.09
C GLU A 48 -26.03 -15.35 -51.65
N TYR A 49 -27.02 -16.01 -51.02
CA TYR A 49 -27.28 -15.83 -49.59
C TYR A 49 -26.07 -16.15 -48.72
N GLN A 50 -25.43 -17.31 -48.95
CA GLN A 50 -24.25 -17.71 -48.21
C GLN A 50 -23.09 -16.72 -48.40
N ARG A 51 -22.91 -16.17 -49.60
CA ARG A 51 -21.87 -15.17 -49.87
C ARG A 51 -22.08 -13.89 -49.05
N ILE A 52 -23.30 -13.36 -49.05
CA ILE A 52 -23.62 -12.13 -48.30
C ILE A 52 -23.37 -12.32 -46.81
N PHE A 53 -23.76 -13.50 -46.29
CA PHE A 53 -23.51 -13.83 -44.89
C PHE A 53 -22.01 -13.84 -44.56
N TYR A 54 -21.18 -14.45 -45.41
CA TYR A 54 -19.73 -14.46 -45.21
C TYR A 54 -19.04 -13.13 -45.48
N GLU A 55 -19.55 -12.29 -46.39
CA GLU A 55 -19.03 -10.94 -46.62
C GLU A 55 -19.29 -10.04 -45.39
N ALA A 56 -20.44 -10.17 -44.73
CA ALA A 56 -20.77 -9.37 -43.55
C ALA A 56 -20.19 -9.91 -42.24
N LEU A 57 -19.68 -11.15 -42.22
CA LEU A 57 -19.20 -11.80 -40.99
C LEU A 57 -17.97 -11.11 -40.37
N PRO A 58 -16.91 -10.74 -41.14
CA PRO A 58 -15.73 -10.08 -40.59
C PRO A 58 -16.08 -8.74 -39.93
N ASP A 59 -16.97 -7.96 -40.53
CA ASP A 59 -17.40 -6.66 -39.99
C ASP A 59 -18.16 -6.84 -38.67
N ARG A 60 -19.09 -7.80 -38.60
CA ARG A 60 -19.79 -8.14 -37.35
C ARG A 60 -18.85 -8.62 -36.26
N ILE A 61 -17.83 -9.40 -36.60
CA ILE A 61 -16.80 -9.84 -35.66
C ILE A 61 -15.96 -8.65 -35.20
N ALA A 62 -15.59 -7.75 -36.10
CA ALA A 62 -14.82 -6.55 -35.77
C ALA A 62 -15.61 -5.64 -34.82
N ASP A 63 -16.90 -5.44 -35.07
CA ASP A 63 -17.78 -4.63 -34.22
C ASP A 63 -17.95 -5.25 -32.84
N ALA A 64 -18.27 -6.56 -32.76
CA ALA A 64 -18.35 -7.26 -31.48
C ALA A 64 -17.01 -7.25 -30.72
N SER A 65 -15.88 -7.37 -31.44
CA SER A 65 -14.54 -7.32 -30.82
C SER A 65 -14.23 -5.93 -30.27
N ARG A 66 -14.65 -4.86 -30.95
CA ARG A 66 -14.51 -3.49 -30.43
C ARG A 66 -15.36 -3.28 -29.19
N GLU A 67 -16.62 -3.72 -29.20
CA GLU A 67 -17.50 -3.62 -28.03
C GLU A 67 -16.90 -4.35 -26.81
N ILE A 68 -16.34 -5.54 -27.01
CA ILE A 68 -15.65 -6.27 -25.94
C ILE A 68 -14.41 -5.50 -25.47
N MET A 69 -13.59 -4.99 -26.38
CA MET A 69 -12.38 -4.23 -26.03
C MET A 69 -12.72 -2.95 -25.26
N ASP A 70 -13.74 -2.22 -25.69
CA ASP A 70 -14.23 -1.02 -25.03
C ASP A 70 -14.74 -1.36 -23.63
N GLY A 71 -15.49 -2.46 -23.47
CA GLY A 71 -15.93 -2.97 -22.17
C GLY A 71 -14.76 -3.34 -21.24
N ILE A 72 -13.74 -4.01 -21.76
CA ILE A 72 -12.52 -4.35 -21.00
C ILE A 72 -11.78 -3.08 -20.60
N SER A 73 -11.64 -2.11 -21.51
CA SER A 73 -10.94 -0.86 -21.24
C SER A 73 -11.64 -0.03 -20.16
N ALA A 74 -12.97 0.03 -20.19
CA ALA A 74 -13.78 0.71 -19.19
C ALA A 74 -13.69 0.02 -17.82
N ALA A 75 -13.76 -1.31 -17.80
CA ALA A 75 -13.60 -2.10 -16.58
C ALA A 75 -12.19 -1.94 -15.99
N ALA A 76 -11.15 -1.97 -16.82
CA ALA A 76 -9.78 -1.77 -16.39
C ALA A 76 -9.56 -0.34 -15.86
N ALA A 77 -10.13 0.69 -16.48
CA ALA A 77 -10.07 2.06 -15.98
C ALA A 77 -10.76 2.20 -14.62
N SER A 78 -11.93 1.56 -14.45
CA SER A 78 -12.65 1.56 -13.17
C SER A 78 -11.87 0.82 -12.07
N GLU A 79 -11.31 -0.35 -12.38
CA GLU A 79 -10.56 -1.16 -11.41
C GLU A 79 -9.23 -0.48 -11.03
N THR A 80 -8.55 0.16 -11.99
CA THR A 80 -7.33 0.93 -11.71
C THR A 80 -7.62 2.16 -10.87
N ALA A 81 -8.72 2.87 -11.11
CA ALA A 81 -9.16 3.97 -10.26
C ALA A 81 -9.51 3.49 -8.84
N ALA A 82 -10.20 2.36 -8.71
CA ALA A 82 -10.51 1.77 -7.41
C ALA A 82 -9.24 1.31 -6.66
N ALA A 83 -8.29 0.71 -7.36
CA ALA A 83 -7.00 0.32 -6.80
C ALA A 83 -6.18 1.54 -6.36
N GLN A 84 -6.16 2.61 -7.15
CA GLN A 84 -5.51 3.87 -6.78
C GLN A 84 -6.16 4.49 -5.53
N ALA A 85 -7.49 4.51 -5.46
CA ALA A 85 -8.20 5.01 -4.28
C ALA A 85 -7.84 4.22 -3.01
N ARG A 86 -7.81 2.88 -3.08
CA ARG A 86 -7.40 2.01 -1.97
C ARG A 86 -5.93 2.23 -1.57
N LEU A 87 -5.05 2.43 -2.54
CA LEU A 87 -3.65 2.75 -2.27
C LEU A 87 -3.51 4.11 -1.57
N THR A 88 -4.24 5.14 -2.02
CA THR A 88 -4.26 6.45 -1.36
C THR A 88 -4.78 6.34 0.07
N GLU A 89 -5.88 5.62 0.29
CA GLU A 89 -6.44 5.38 1.64
C GLU A 89 -5.42 4.66 2.55
N SER A 90 -4.79 3.60 2.05
CA SER A 90 -3.77 2.87 2.81
C SER A 90 -2.53 3.72 3.12
N VAL A 91 -2.09 4.57 2.19
CA VAL A 91 -0.96 5.48 2.41
C VAL A 91 -1.31 6.55 3.45
N VAL A 92 -2.53 7.09 3.42
CA VAL A 92 -3.02 8.05 4.41
C VAL A 92 -3.09 7.39 5.80
N GLU A 93 -3.66 6.19 5.91
CA GLU A 93 -3.73 5.45 7.18
C GLU A 93 -2.32 5.14 7.72
N GLN A 94 -1.38 4.74 6.85
CA GLN A 94 0.00 4.53 7.23
C GLN A 94 0.69 5.82 7.67
N ALA A 95 0.47 6.95 6.98
CA ALA A 95 1.02 8.24 7.36
C ALA A 95 0.50 8.70 8.73
N GLU A 96 -0.78 8.51 9.02
CA GLU A 96 -1.39 8.84 10.31
C GLU A 96 -0.82 7.95 11.43
N ARG A 97 -0.73 6.65 11.21
CA ARG A 97 -0.09 5.71 12.15
C ARG A 97 1.39 6.04 12.39
N LEU A 98 2.12 6.41 11.33
CA LEU A 98 3.52 6.75 11.42
C LEU A 98 3.71 8.07 12.16
N SER A 99 2.90 9.08 11.89
CA SER A 99 2.89 10.36 12.60
C SER A 99 2.64 10.17 14.10
N GLY A 100 1.62 9.37 14.45
CA GLY A 100 1.34 9.03 15.85
C GLY A 100 2.50 8.28 16.53
N LYS A 101 3.12 7.33 15.83
CA LYS A 101 4.28 6.59 16.34
C LYS A 101 5.52 7.46 16.50
N ILE A 102 5.83 8.33 15.54
CA ILE A 102 6.99 9.23 15.61
C ILE A 102 6.82 10.21 16.77
N HIS A 103 5.64 10.80 16.92
CA HIS A 103 5.41 11.78 17.97
C HIS A 103 5.53 11.15 19.37
N TYR A 104 4.92 9.99 19.62
CA TYR A 104 5.06 9.30 20.90
C TYR A 104 6.46 8.72 21.11
N ALA A 105 7.14 8.26 20.06
CA ALA A 105 8.49 7.71 20.15
C ALA A 105 9.52 8.77 20.59
N THR A 106 9.31 10.05 20.26
CA THR A 106 10.22 11.12 20.70
C THR A 106 9.74 11.82 21.98
N LEU A 107 8.45 12.05 22.15
CA LEU A 107 7.91 12.84 23.27
C LEU A 107 7.97 12.08 24.61
N VAL A 108 7.65 10.78 24.60
CA VAL A 108 7.65 9.93 25.81
C VAL A 108 9.05 9.82 26.44
N PRO A 109 10.12 9.47 25.71
CA PRO A 109 11.45 9.42 26.30
C PRO A 109 11.88 10.80 26.81
N LEU A 110 11.66 11.87 26.04
CA LEU A 110 12.01 13.23 26.48
C LEU A 110 11.32 13.62 27.79
N GLY A 111 10.03 13.28 27.95
CA GLY A 111 9.28 13.49 29.18
C GLY A 111 9.83 12.69 30.37
N ILE A 112 10.17 11.43 30.17
CA ILE A 112 10.79 10.58 31.21
C ILE A 112 12.15 11.14 31.63
N ALA A 113 12.99 11.55 30.68
CA ALA A 113 14.29 12.15 30.96
C ALA A 113 14.17 13.44 31.77
N ALA A 114 13.22 14.32 31.41
CA ALA A 114 12.96 15.55 32.15
C ALA A 114 12.52 15.27 33.61
N LEU A 115 11.66 14.25 33.81
CA LEU A 115 11.19 13.84 35.13
C LEU A 115 12.33 13.28 35.99
N ILE A 116 13.21 12.45 35.41
CA ILE A 116 14.43 11.95 36.07
C ILE A 116 15.34 13.11 36.48
N CYS A 117 15.61 14.05 35.57
CA CYS A 117 16.47 15.21 35.85
C CYS A 117 15.92 16.07 36.99
N LEU A 118 14.60 16.32 37.00
CA LEU A 118 13.93 17.07 38.06
C LEU A 118 14.01 16.36 39.41
N LEU A 119 13.90 15.03 39.43
CA LEU A 119 14.04 14.21 40.65
C LEU A 119 15.48 14.21 41.19
N VAL A 120 16.49 14.08 40.32
CA VAL A 120 17.91 14.19 40.71
C VAL A 120 18.18 15.57 41.31
N PHE A 121 17.74 16.63 40.62
CA PHE A 121 17.91 18.00 41.07
C PHE A 121 17.21 18.27 42.41
N GLY A 122 15.99 17.76 42.58
CA GLY A 122 15.26 17.83 43.85
C GLY A 122 16.00 17.13 44.99
N SER A 123 16.59 15.96 44.72
CA SER A 123 17.39 15.24 45.72
C SER A 123 18.67 16.01 46.11
N LEU A 124 19.32 16.68 45.16
CA LEU A 124 20.49 17.52 45.44
C LEU A 124 20.13 18.76 46.26
N MET A 125 18.99 19.39 45.99
CA MET A 125 18.50 20.54 46.76
C MET A 125 18.13 20.17 48.19
N LEU A 126 17.51 19.01 48.41
CA LEU A 126 17.24 18.50 49.76
C LEU A 126 18.53 18.25 50.55
N TRP A 127 19.57 17.72 49.88
CA TRP A 127 20.89 17.55 50.49
C TRP A 127 21.54 18.89 50.84
N ALA A 128 21.55 19.84 49.91
CA ALA A 128 22.11 21.17 50.13
C ALA A 128 21.42 21.90 51.30
N GLY A 129 20.09 21.81 51.38
CA GLY A 129 19.32 22.38 52.49
C GLY A 129 19.66 21.75 53.85
N PHE A 130 19.84 20.43 53.90
CA PHE A 130 20.24 19.74 55.12
C PHE A 130 21.67 20.09 55.56
N CYS A 131 22.61 20.23 54.62
CA CYS A 131 23.99 20.64 54.91
C CYS A 131 24.06 22.06 55.49
N ILE A 132 23.25 22.98 54.99
CA ILE A 132 23.20 24.36 55.50
C ILE A 132 22.58 24.41 56.91
N GLY A 133 21.57 23.58 57.19
CA GLY A 133 20.89 23.54 58.49
C GLY A 133 21.64 22.82 59.60
N SER A 134 22.49 21.83 59.27
CA SER A 134 23.17 20.99 60.27
C SER A 134 24.58 21.47 60.65
N GLY A 135 25.20 22.38 59.89
CA GLY A 135 26.46 23.03 60.25
C GLY A 135 27.69 22.11 60.32
N GLN A 136 27.59 20.85 59.87
CA GLN A 136 28.71 19.89 59.80
C GLN A 136 28.91 19.36 58.38
N SER A 137 30.16 19.33 57.92
CA SER A 137 30.57 18.59 56.72
C SER A 137 30.71 17.11 57.06
N LEU A 138 29.61 16.34 56.95
CA LEU A 138 29.69 14.89 57.09
C LEU A 138 30.52 14.28 55.95
N PRO A 139 31.31 13.22 56.21
CA PRO A 139 32.07 12.53 55.18
C PRO A 139 31.13 11.94 54.11
N PRO A 140 31.55 11.87 52.84
CA PRO A 140 30.70 11.44 51.72
C PRO A 140 30.11 10.01 51.87
N ALA A 141 30.68 9.18 52.75
CA ALA A 141 30.14 7.86 53.09
C ALA A 141 28.83 7.92 53.93
N ALA A 142 28.64 8.97 54.74
CA ALA A 142 27.41 9.12 55.53
C ALA A 142 26.20 9.58 54.69
N LEU A 143 26.46 10.12 53.49
CA LEU A 143 25.46 10.48 52.48
C LEU A 143 24.63 9.25 52.05
N LEU A 144 25.29 8.09 51.94
CA LEU A 144 24.71 6.83 51.45
C LEU A 144 23.81 6.14 52.48
N ASN A 145 24.00 6.42 53.78
CA ASN A 145 23.15 5.90 54.86
C ASN A 145 21.92 6.76 55.16
N MET A 146 21.80 7.93 54.52
CA MET A 146 20.60 8.78 54.61
C MET A 146 19.61 8.42 53.49
N PRO A 147 18.28 8.63 53.70
CA PRO A 147 17.27 8.33 52.68
C PRO A 147 17.49 9.04 51.34
N SER A 148 18.22 10.17 51.32
CA SER A 148 18.64 10.89 50.11
C SER A 148 19.72 10.17 49.29
N GLY A 149 20.60 9.39 49.92
CA GLY A 149 21.62 8.61 49.21
C GLY A 149 21.04 7.42 48.44
N ILE A 150 20.04 6.77 49.02
CA ILE A 150 19.27 5.68 48.39
C ILE A 150 18.51 6.20 47.16
N LEU A 151 17.94 7.41 47.26
CA LEU A 151 17.28 8.09 46.13
C LEU A 151 18.28 8.39 45.00
N ILE A 152 19.45 8.93 45.31
CA ILE A 152 20.48 9.26 44.30
C ILE A 152 21.03 8.00 43.62
N GLY A 153 21.30 6.93 44.39
CA GLY A 153 21.74 5.65 43.86
C GLY A 153 20.71 5.00 42.94
N GLY A 154 19.44 4.96 43.38
CA GLY A 154 18.33 4.44 42.58
C GLY A 154 18.09 5.24 41.29
N LEU A 155 18.13 6.57 41.36
CA LEU A 155 18.00 7.44 40.19
C LEU A 155 19.13 7.29 39.18
N SER A 156 20.36 7.07 39.65
CA SER A 156 21.52 6.83 38.77
C SER A 156 21.38 5.50 38.00
N PHE A 157 20.81 4.48 38.66
CA PHE A 157 20.55 3.19 38.01
C PHE A 157 19.43 3.28 36.96
N VAL A 158 18.35 4.01 37.25
CA VAL A 158 17.25 4.27 36.29
C VAL A 158 17.74 5.11 35.11
N ALA A 159 18.58 6.13 35.35
CA ALA A 159 19.21 6.91 34.30
C ALA A 159 20.15 6.05 33.42
N GLY A 160 20.88 5.11 34.01
CA GLY A 160 21.71 4.13 33.29
C GLY A 160 20.88 3.22 32.38
N ILE A 161 19.76 2.68 32.88
CA ILE A 161 18.82 1.87 32.07
C ILE A 161 18.22 2.70 30.93
N TYR A 162 17.88 3.96 31.18
CA TYR A 162 17.32 4.84 30.17
C TYR A 162 18.34 5.18 29.07
N LEU A 163 19.60 5.47 29.44
CA LEU A 163 20.69 5.65 28.48
C LEU A 163 20.97 4.37 27.69
N PHE A 164 20.85 3.19 28.31
CA PHE A 164 20.97 1.89 27.63
C PHE A 164 19.89 1.67 26.56
N VAL A 165 18.65 2.08 26.82
CA VAL A 165 17.57 1.97 25.83
C VAL A 165 17.83 2.91 24.64
N ILE A 166 18.31 4.12 24.88
CA ILE A 166 18.67 5.08 23.82
C ILE A 166 19.85 4.57 23.00
N THR A 167 20.88 4.05 23.66
CA THR A 167 22.05 3.48 22.96
C THR A 167 21.62 2.28 22.13
N ALA A 168 20.82 1.35 22.67
CA ALA A 168 20.36 0.18 21.92
C ALA A 168 19.58 0.55 20.65
N ARG A 169 18.83 1.67 20.66
CA ARG A 169 18.17 2.22 19.47
C ARG A 169 19.17 2.79 18.45
N LEU A 170 20.15 3.57 18.90
CA LEU A 170 21.22 4.10 18.05
C LEU A 170 22.08 3.02 17.39
N PHE A 171 22.25 1.86 18.06
CA PHE A 171 22.96 0.70 17.49
C PHE A 171 22.19 0.07 16.32
N ILE A 172 20.86 0.04 16.39
CA ILE A 172 20.01 -0.52 15.33
C ILE A 172 19.99 0.40 14.10
N ASP A 173 20.07 1.71 14.31
CA ASP A 173 20.09 2.71 13.23
C ASP A 173 21.49 2.91 12.59
N GLU A 174 22.48 2.08 12.95
CA GLU A 174 23.85 2.10 12.38
C GLU A 174 24.58 3.46 12.48
N ASP A 175 24.22 4.29 13.45
CA ASP A 175 24.82 5.61 13.66
C ASP A 175 26.11 5.53 14.52
N ASP A 176 27.19 6.16 14.05
CA ASP A 176 28.50 6.18 14.72
C ASP A 176 28.45 6.87 16.10
N ALA A 177 27.38 7.62 16.39
CA ALA A 177 27.08 8.22 17.69
C ALA A 177 26.91 7.19 18.82
N TRP A 178 26.59 5.92 18.53
CA TRP A 178 26.46 4.84 19.51
C TRP A 178 27.69 4.70 20.42
N LYS A 179 28.91 4.83 19.86
CA LYS A 179 30.17 4.61 20.61
C LYS A 179 30.34 5.60 21.76
N LYS A 180 29.97 6.88 21.55
CA LYS A 180 30.05 7.93 22.57
C LYS A 180 29.01 7.71 23.66
N SER A 181 27.78 7.38 23.27
CA SER A 181 26.69 7.11 24.21
C SER A 181 26.94 5.85 25.04
N CYS A 182 27.59 4.83 24.48
CA CYS A 182 27.97 3.61 25.20
C CYS A 182 28.99 3.89 26.31
N ALA A 183 29.98 4.75 26.04
CA ALA A 183 30.97 5.16 27.05
C ALA A 183 30.29 5.89 28.23
N VAL A 184 29.32 6.76 27.96
CA VAL A 184 28.54 7.47 28.99
C VAL A 184 27.67 6.51 29.81
N MET A 185 27.05 5.51 29.15
CA MET A 185 26.26 4.47 29.83
C MET A 185 27.12 3.64 30.79
N PHE A 186 28.30 3.18 30.35
CA PHE A 186 29.21 2.43 31.22
C PHE A 186 29.68 3.27 32.40
N LEU A 187 29.94 4.56 32.20
CA LEU A 187 30.34 5.46 33.27
C LEU A 187 29.23 5.62 34.31
N PHE A 188 27.98 5.82 33.90
CA PHE A 188 26.84 5.89 34.82
C PHE A 188 26.58 4.56 35.55
N MET A 189 26.70 3.43 34.86
CA MET A 189 26.55 2.10 35.48
C MET A 189 27.66 1.81 36.50
N ILE A 190 28.91 2.17 36.20
CA ILE A 190 30.05 1.98 37.11
C ILE A 190 29.91 2.91 38.31
N VAL A 191 29.51 4.17 38.12
CA VAL A 191 29.26 5.11 39.22
C VAL A 191 28.10 4.62 40.09
N GLY A 192 27.00 4.15 39.48
CA GLY A 192 25.87 3.55 40.20
C GLY A 192 26.26 2.29 40.98
N LEU A 193 27.05 1.40 40.38
CA LEU A 193 27.55 0.19 41.01
C LEU A 193 28.53 0.49 42.16
N CYS A 194 29.43 1.46 41.98
CA CYS A 194 30.33 1.93 43.04
C CYS A 194 29.56 2.53 44.21
N LEU A 195 28.53 3.33 43.94
CA LEU A 195 27.65 3.88 44.99
C LEU A 195 26.86 2.77 45.70
N TYR A 196 26.40 1.75 44.98
CA TYR A 196 25.70 0.60 45.57
C TYR A 196 26.63 -0.27 46.41
N LEU A 197 27.83 -0.60 45.93
CA LEU A 197 28.83 -1.36 46.67
C LEU A 197 29.30 -0.62 47.93
N SER A 198 29.45 0.70 47.85
CA SER A 198 29.78 1.55 49.00
C SER A 198 28.63 1.70 50.01
N MET A 199 27.42 1.19 49.70
CA MET A 199 26.28 1.12 50.62
C MET A 199 26.19 -0.23 51.33
N VAL A 200 26.64 -1.30 50.67
CA VAL A 200 26.59 -2.68 51.18
C VAL A 200 27.77 -3.00 52.12
N TYR A 201 28.90 -2.34 51.93
CA TYR A 201 30.12 -2.43 52.75
C TYR A 201 30.26 -1.24 53.69
#